data_AF-A0A565BBE5-F1
#
_entry.id   AF-A0A565BBE5-F1
#
_cell.length_a   1.000
_cell.length_b   1.000
_cell.length_c   1.000
_cell.angle_alpha   90.00
_cell.angle_beta   90.00
_cell.angle_gamma   90.00
#
_symmetry.space_group_name_H-M   'P 1'
#
loop_
_entity.id
_entity.type
_entity.pdbx_description
1 polymer ?
#
loop_
_entity_poly.entity_id
_entity_poly.type
_entity_poly.pdbx_seq_one_letter_code
_entity_poly.pdbx_strand_id
1 'polypeptide(L)'
;MASDIFKAHDVNISNRGFALIDESLFLGSYSFLNAPYGDYWKFIVQKLFRAQAVELARVVCAEELERFYANLLYKAKKKESVEIHNETLKLFINITCRISMGRRCSEENGEAERLRDLIKKCSALTKKLFFADMSRRKLGISLFKKEIMEVSHECDEFLERLLVEHEKKLKEDQDKDMIDFLLDVYRDKTARVI
;
A
#
# COMPACT_ATOMS: atom_id res chain seq x y z
N MET A 1 -18.86 -23.90 -7.89
CA MET A 1 -19.38 -22.64 -7.30
C MET A 1 -18.35 -21.53 -7.27
N ALA A 2 -17.28 -21.58 -6.45
CA ALA A 2 -16.27 -20.50 -6.43
C ALA A 2 -15.54 -20.31 -7.77
N SER A 3 -15.15 -21.42 -8.42
CA SER A 3 -14.52 -21.37 -9.75
C SER A 3 -15.44 -20.74 -10.80
N ASP A 4 -16.74 -21.02 -10.75
CA ASP A 4 -17.70 -20.50 -11.74
C ASP A 4 -17.88 -18.99 -11.55
N ILE A 5 -17.93 -18.54 -10.29
CA ILE A 5 -18.01 -17.13 -9.92
C ILE A 5 -16.78 -16.36 -10.44
N PHE A 6 -15.56 -16.83 -10.13
CA PHE A 6 -14.32 -16.12 -10.49
C PHE A 6 -13.80 -16.38 -11.90
N LYS A 7 -14.48 -17.19 -12.71
CA LYS A 7 -14.12 -17.42 -14.12
C LYS A 7 -15.21 -17.03 -15.10
N ALA A 8 -16.45 -17.48 -14.87
CA ALA A 8 -17.56 -17.23 -15.78
C ALA A 8 -18.28 -15.89 -15.49
N HIS A 9 -18.14 -15.37 -14.27
CA HIS A 9 -18.78 -14.13 -13.84
C HIS A 9 -17.80 -13.10 -13.26
N ASP A 10 -16.50 -13.26 -13.54
CA ASP A 10 -15.41 -12.46 -12.96
C ASP A 10 -15.60 -10.96 -13.21
N VAL A 11 -15.95 -10.56 -14.44
CA VAL A 11 -16.20 -9.14 -14.78
C VAL A 11 -17.39 -8.57 -14.01
N ASN A 12 -18.46 -9.36 -13.85
CA ASN A 12 -19.69 -8.91 -13.18
C ASN A 12 -19.50 -8.71 -11.68
N ILE A 13 -18.59 -9.47 -11.05
CA ILE A 13 -18.31 -9.39 -9.62
C ILE A 13 -17.06 -8.54 -9.28
N SER A 14 -16.26 -8.17 -10.28
CA SER A 14 -15.03 -7.38 -10.07
C SER A 14 -15.31 -5.89 -9.82
N ASN A 15 -16.56 -5.45 -9.99
CA ASN A 15 -16.93 -4.07 -9.68
C ASN A 15 -17.01 -3.87 -8.15
N ARG A 16 -16.24 -2.92 -7.61
CA ARG A 16 -16.06 -2.75 -6.14
C ARG A 16 -17.04 -1.76 -5.50
N GLY A 17 -18.12 -1.40 -6.20
CA GLY A 17 -19.11 -0.42 -5.75
C GLY A 17 -18.75 1.01 -6.14
N PHE A 18 -19.58 1.97 -5.73
CA PHE A 18 -19.35 3.38 -6.02
C PHE A 18 -18.35 3.99 -5.05
N ALA A 19 -17.52 4.91 -5.55
CA ALA A 19 -16.66 5.74 -4.72
C ALA A 19 -17.49 6.43 -3.64
N LEU A 20 -17.05 6.31 -2.40
CA LEU A 20 -17.80 6.79 -1.25
C LEU A 20 -17.48 8.26 -0.95
N ILE A 21 -16.24 8.67 -1.22
CA ILE A 21 -15.72 10.03 -1.04
C ILE A 21 -14.67 10.25 -2.13
N ASP A 22 -15.02 10.93 -3.23
CA ASP A 22 -14.12 11.14 -4.37
C ASP A 22 -12.82 11.87 -4.03
N GLU A 23 -12.87 12.78 -3.05
CA GLU A 23 -11.71 13.54 -2.56
C GLU A 23 -10.69 12.68 -1.81
N SER A 24 -11.05 11.45 -1.40
CA SER A 24 -10.17 10.58 -0.63
C SER A 24 -9.27 9.73 -1.52
N LEU A 25 -7.99 9.64 -1.18
CA LEU A 25 -7.01 8.75 -1.82
C LEU A 25 -7.43 7.28 -1.77
N PHE A 26 -8.12 6.86 -0.71
CA PHE A 26 -8.53 5.47 -0.51
C PHE A 26 -9.94 5.18 -1.01
N LEU A 27 -10.84 6.16 -0.87
CA LEU A 27 -12.26 5.96 -1.14
C LEU A 27 -12.76 6.61 -2.42
N GLY A 28 -11.89 7.31 -3.14
CA GLY A 28 -12.24 7.99 -4.38
C GLY A 28 -12.26 7.07 -5.61
N SER A 29 -12.91 7.56 -6.66
CA SER A 29 -13.14 6.84 -7.93
C SER A 29 -11.88 6.52 -8.73
N TYR A 30 -10.75 7.18 -8.44
CA TYR A 30 -9.44 6.90 -9.03
C TYR A 30 -8.51 6.12 -8.10
N SER A 31 -8.96 5.78 -6.89
CA SER A 31 -8.14 4.98 -5.96
C SER A 31 -7.95 3.57 -6.51
N PHE A 32 -6.78 2.98 -6.26
CA PHE A 32 -6.52 1.58 -6.62
C PHE A 32 -7.54 0.60 -6.01
N LEU A 33 -8.10 0.95 -4.84
CA LEU A 33 -9.03 0.10 -4.09
C LEU A 33 -10.48 0.20 -4.58
N ASN A 34 -10.93 1.35 -5.07
CA ASN A 34 -12.34 1.57 -5.44
C ASN A 34 -12.55 1.94 -6.91
N ALA A 35 -11.50 2.13 -7.71
CA ALA A 35 -11.68 2.40 -9.13
C ALA A 35 -12.46 1.25 -9.79
N PRO A 36 -13.46 1.58 -10.63
CA PRO A 36 -14.27 0.56 -11.29
C PRO A 36 -13.37 -0.31 -12.18
N TYR A 37 -13.70 -1.60 -12.24
CA TYR A 37 -12.99 -2.51 -13.11
C TYR A 37 -13.14 -2.07 -14.57
N GLY A 38 -12.02 -1.79 -15.22
CA GLY A 38 -11.96 -1.21 -16.55
C GLY A 38 -10.52 -1.02 -17.00
N ASP A 39 -10.31 -0.33 -18.12
CA ASP A 39 -8.98 -0.17 -18.72
C ASP A 39 -8.01 0.57 -17.81
N TYR A 40 -8.49 1.60 -17.09
CA TYR A 40 -7.71 2.31 -16.08
C TYR A 40 -7.21 1.39 -14.95
N TRP A 41 -8.11 0.64 -14.32
CA TRP A 41 -7.74 -0.25 -13.21
C TRP A 41 -6.79 -1.37 -13.68
N LYS A 42 -7.08 -1.99 -14.84
CA LYS A 42 -6.20 -2.99 -15.45
C LYS A 42 -4.83 -2.42 -15.75
N PHE A 43 -4.77 -1.22 -16.30
CA PHE A 43 -3.53 -0.52 -16.59
C PHE A 43 -2.69 -0.32 -15.32
N ILE A 44 -3.29 0.20 -14.24
CA ILE A 44 -2.58 0.38 -12.96
C ILE A 44 -2.04 -0.95 -12.42
N VAL A 45 -2.88 -1.99 -12.37
CA VAL A 45 -2.47 -3.32 -11.88
C VAL A 45 -1.31 -3.87 -12.70
N GLN A 46 -1.39 -3.83 -14.03
CA GLN A 46 -0.33 -4.32 -14.90
C GLN A 46 0.99 -3.55 -14.69
N LYS A 47 0.92 -2.26 -14.39
CA LYS A 47 2.10 -1.41 -14.21
C LYS A 47 2.73 -1.54 -12.83
N LEU A 48 1.92 -1.70 -11.77
CA LEU A 48 2.38 -1.94 -10.41
C LEU A 48 2.95 -3.34 -10.22
N PHE A 49 2.31 -4.35 -10.80
CA PHE A 49 2.68 -5.76 -10.64
C PHE A 49 3.42 -6.31 -11.86
N ARG A 50 4.30 -5.50 -12.49
CA ARG A 50 5.18 -5.99 -13.55
C ARG A 50 6.11 -7.07 -13.00
N ALA A 51 6.58 -7.96 -13.88
CA ALA A 51 7.50 -9.05 -13.51
C ALA A 51 8.72 -8.55 -12.71
N GLN A 52 9.29 -7.41 -13.07
CA GLN A 52 10.42 -6.80 -12.36
C GLN A 52 10.05 -6.37 -10.93
N ALA A 53 8.89 -5.71 -10.75
CA ALA A 53 8.42 -5.29 -9.43
C ALA A 53 8.07 -6.50 -8.53
N VAL A 54 7.50 -7.55 -9.12
CA VAL A 54 7.21 -8.81 -8.41
C VAL A 54 8.50 -9.52 -7.98
N GLU A 55 9.50 -9.56 -8.86
CA GLU A 55 10.79 -10.18 -8.55
C GLU A 55 11.56 -9.38 -7.47
N LEU A 56 11.56 -8.05 -7.56
CA LEU A 56 12.08 -7.17 -6.51
C LEU A 56 11.39 -7.45 -5.17
N ALA A 57 10.07 -7.51 -5.16
CA ALA A 57 9.30 -7.83 -3.96
C ALA A 57 9.69 -9.20 -3.39
N ARG A 58 9.89 -10.21 -4.23
CA ARG A 58 10.30 -11.56 -3.82
C ARG A 58 11.65 -11.55 -3.11
N VAL A 59 12.65 -10.89 -3.71
CA VAL A 59 14.01 -10.77 -3.15
C VAL A 59 13.98 -10.00 -1.82
N VAL A 60 13.34 -8.84 -1.79
CA VAL A 60 13.21 -8.02 -0.58
C VAL A 60 12.50 -8.78 0.55
N CYS A 61 11.41 -9.49 0.24
CA CYS A 61 10.70 -10.29 1.25
C CYS A 61 11.61 -11.35 1.86
N ALA A 62 12.38 -12.08 1.05
CA ALA A 62 13.29 -13.11 1.55
C ALA A 62 14.36 -12.51 2.48
N GLU A 63 15.01 -11.43 2.07
CA GLU A 63 16.05 -10.77 2.86
C GLU A 63 15.53 -10.18 4.18
N GLU A 64 14.35 -9.55 4.16
CA GLU A 64 13.76 -9.00 5.38
C GLU A 64 13.25 -10.10 6.33
N LEU A 65 12.75 -11.22 5.78
CA LEU A 65 12.37 -12.40 6.57
C LEU A 65 13.59 -13.02 7.26
N GLU A 66 14.71 -13.20 6.56
CA GLU A 66 15.94 -13.71 7.16
C GLU A 66 16.41 -12.83 8.33
N ARG A 67 16.36 -11.51 8.16
CA ARG A 67 16.71 -10.55 9.23
C ARG A 67 15.75 -10.61 10.41
N PHE A 68 14.46 -10.75 10.13
CA PHE A 68 13.43 -10.95 11.15
C PHE A 68 13.70 -12.21 11.96
N TYR A 69 13.98 -13.34 11.30
CA TYR A 69 14.35 -14.59 11.98
C TYR A 69 15.62 -14.45 12.82
N ALA A 70 16.67 -13.82 12.29
CA ALA A 70 17.91 -13.57 13.01
C ALA A 70 17.67 -12.72 14.27
N ASN A 71 16.85 -11.67 14.17
CA ASN A 71 16.47 -10.82 15.31
C ASN A 71 15.69 -11.60 16.37
N LEU A 72 14.70 -12.41 15.97
CA LEU A 72 13.96 -13.25 16.92
C LEU A 72 14.87 -14.25 17.62
N LEU A 73 15.78 -14.90 16.88
CA LEU A 73 16.75 -15.84 17.45
C LEU A 73 17.67 -15.15 18.47
N TYR A 74 18.13 -13.94 18.15
CA TYR A 74 18.96 -13.14 19.05
C TYR A 74 18.23 -12.81 20.36
N LYS A 75 16.99 -12.33 20.28
CA LYS A 75 16.16 -12.03 21.46
C LYS A 75 15.85 -13.29 22.28
N ALA A 76 15.56 -14.41 21.61
CA ALA A 76 15.33 -15.70 22.25
C ALA A 76 16.56 -16.19 23.02
N LYS A 77 17.77 -16.08 22.44
CA LYS A 77 19.03 -16.41 23.14
C LYS A 77 19.24 -15.58 24.40
N LYS A 78 18.77 -14.34 24.42
CA LYS A 78 18.79 -13.45 25.59
C LYS A 78 17.63 -13.67 26.56
N LYS A 79 16.70 -14.58 26.25
CA LYS A 79 15.46 -14.80 27.01
C LYS A 79 14.61 -13.53 27.15
N GLU A 80 14.67 -12.65 26.15
CA GLU A 80 13.85 -11.45 26.10
C GLU A 80 12.41 -11.81 25.71
N SER A 81 11.43 -11.16 26.33
CA SER A 81 10.04 -11.24 25.90
C SER A 81 9.86 -10.45 24.60
N VAL A 82 9.10 -11.01 23.66
CA VAL A 82 8.90 -10.40 22.34
C VAL A 82 7.42 -10.27 22.05
N GLU A 83 6.99 -9.05 21.73
CA GLU A 83 5.67 -8.79 21.19
C GLU A 83 5.67 -9.03 19.67
N ILE A 84 5.17 -10.19 19.26
CA ILE A 84 5.19 -10.63 17.84
C ILE A 84 4.43 -9.65 16.93
N HIS A 85 3.37 -8.99 17.41
CA HIS A 85 2.64 -8.00 16.62
C HIS A 85 3.54 -6.84 16.19
N ASN A 86 4.31 -6.28 17.13
CA ASN A 86 5.20 -5.16 16.86
C ASN A 86 6.38 -5.54 15.95
N GLU A 87 6.95 -6.73 16.13
CA GLU A 87 8.01 -7.25 15.25
C GLU A 87 7.50 -7.52 13.84
N THR A 88 6.30 -8.09 13.70
CA THR A 88 5.68 -8.36 12.39
C THR A 88 5.32 -7.05 11.67
N LEU A 89 4.82 -6.05 12.41
CA LEU A 89 4.54 -4.73 11.85
C LEU A 89 5.84 -4.04 11.40
N LYS A 90 6.94 -4.20 12.15
CA LYS A 90 8.27 -3.72 11.75
C LYS A 90 8.76 -4.40 10.47
N LEU A 91 8.61 -5.72 10.37
CA LEU A 91 8.91 -6.48 9.15
C LEU A 91 8.10 -5.96 7.95
N PHE A 92 6.78 -5.81 8.11
CA PHE A 92 5.90 -5.30 7.06
C PHE A 92 6.30 -3.89 6.59
N ILE A 93 6.60 -3.00 7.54
CA ILE A 93 7.11 -1.65 7.25
C ILE A 93 8.40 -1.74 6.45
N ASN A 94 9.39 -2.50 6.91
CA ASN A 94 10.68 -2.60 6.22
C ASN A 94 10.55 -3.15 4.79
N ILE A 95 9.74 -4.20 4.59
CA ILE A 95 9.45 -4.75 3.26
C ILE A 95 8.82 -3.68 2.37
N THR A 96 7.77 -3.01 2.86
CA THR A 96 7.04 -1.99 2.10
C THR A 96 7.93 -0.82 1.74
N CYS A 97 8.72 -0.30 2.70
CA CYS A 97 9.67 0.78 2.49
C CYS A 97 10.69 0.40 1.41
N ARG A 98 11.27 -0.82 1.46
CA ARG A 98 12.28 -1.25 0.49
C ARG A 98 11.72 -1.50 -0.90
N ILE A 99 10.52 -2.09 -1.02
CA ILE A 99 9.85 -2.28 -2.31
C ILE A 99 9.50 -0.93 -2.93
N SER A 100 9.09 0.03 -2.10
CA SER A 100 8.55 1.31 -2.57
C SER A 100 9.61 2.38 -2.80
N MET A 101 10.64 2.46 -1.95
CA MET A 101 11.63 3.53 -1.95
C MET A 101 13.07 3.06 -2.19
N GLY A 102 13.26 1.74 -2.36
CA GLY A 102 14.59 1.12 -2.45
C GLY A 102 15.35 1.03 -1.11
N ARG A 103 14.85 1.66 -0.03
CA ARG A 103 15.51 1.71 1.29
C ARG A 103 14.55 1.42 2.44
N ARG A 104 15.09 1.10 3.62
CA ARG A 104 14.28 1.03 4.84
C ARG A 104 13.89 2.43 5.31
N CYS A 105 12.74 2.49 5.99
CA CYS A 105 12.34 3.68 6.72
C CYS A 105 13.31 3.91 7.89
N SER A 106 13.71 5.16 8.10
CA SER A 106 14.64 5.49 9.18
C SER A 106 13.93 5.51 10.53
N GLU A 107 14.55 4.85 11.51
CA GLU A 107 14.09 4.85 12.90
C GLU A 107 14.54 6.14 13.61
N GLU A 108 15.72 6.68 13.26
CA GLU A 108 16.33 7.85 13.90
C GLU A 108 15.58 9.15 13.61
N ASN A 109 15.03 9.29 12.40
CA ASN A 109 14.26 10.46 11.99
C ASN A 109 12.74 10.29 12.24
N GLY A 110 12.34 9.21 12.93
CA GLY A 110 10.93 8.89 13.22
C GLY A 110 10.06 8.60 11.99
N GLU A 111 10.63 8.31 10.82
CA GLU A 111 9.88 7.97 9.60
C GLU A 111 9.16 6.62 9.76
N ALA A 112 9.86 5.62 10.32
CA ALA A 112 9.26 4.31 10.59
C ALA A 112 8.10 4.38 11.59
N GLU A 113 8.20 5.25 12.60
CA GLU A 113 7.15 5.47 13.60
C GLU A 113 5.94 6.17 12.99
N ARG A 114 6.15 7.24 12.20
CA ARG A 114 5.07 7.92 11.46
C ARG A 114 4.33 6.97 10.53
N LEU A 115 5.04 6.13 9.79
CA LEU A 115 4.42 5.14 8.91
C LEU A 115 3.66 4.07 9.70
N ARG A 116 4.19 3.65 10.85
CA ARG A 116 3.50 2.71 11.76
C ARG A 116 2.17 3.27 12.24
N ASP A 117 2.15 4.53 12.66
CA ASP A 117 0.94 5.17 13.15
C ASP A 117 -0.08 5.39 12.03
N LEU A 118 0.39 5.74 10.83
CA LEU A 118 -0.45 5.82 9.65
C LEU A 118 -1.11 4.48 9.30
N ILE A 119 -0.36 3.37 9.35
CA ILE A 119 -0.90 2.01 9.13
C ILE A 119 -1.95 1.66 10.19
N LYS A 120 -1.71 2.01 11.48
CA LYS A 120 -2.69 1.79 12.55
C LYS A 120 -3.98 2.58 12.31
N LYS A 121 -3.88 3.85 11.91
CA LYS A 121 -5.03 4.70 11.56
C LYS A 121 -5.81 4.11 10.38
N CYS A 122 -5.11 3.71 9.32
CA CYS A 122 -5.73 3.03 8.17
C CYS A 122 -6.46 1.76 8.60
N SER A 123 -5.84 0.89 9.40
CA SER A 123 -6.44 -0.36 9.88
C SER A 123 -7.68 -0.11 10.75
N ALA A 124 -7.63 0.89 11.65
CA ALA A 124 -8.76 1.27 12.47
C ALA A 124 -9.93 1.78 11.62
N LEU A 125 -9.63 2.61 10.62
CA LEU A 125 -10.62 3.15 9.70
C LEU A 125 -11.26 2.05 8.84
N THR A 126 -10.47 1.13 8.28
CA THR A 126 -10.98 -0.02 7.51
C THR A 126 -11.96 -0.86 8.34
N LYS A 127 -11.62 -1.13 9.62
CA LYS A 127 -12.53 -1.86 10.53
C LYS A 127 -13.85 -1.10 10.70
N LYS A 128 -13.80 0.20 10.98
CA LYS A 128 -14.99 1.05 11.13
C LYS A 128 -15.87 1.02 9.87
N LEU A 129 -15.27 1.18 8.70
CA LEU A 129 -15.97 1.14 7.41
C LEU A 129 -16.63 -0.21 7.16
N PHE A 130 -15.92 -1.31 7.44
CA PHE A 130 -16.46 -2.66 7.31
C PHE A 130 -17.69 -2.89 8.22
N PHE A 131 -17.60 -2.45 9.49
CA PHE A 131 -18.75 -2.52 10.40
C PHE A 131 -19.91 -1.63 9.95
N ALA A 132 -19.62 -0.44 9.44
CA ALA A 132 -20.63 0.48 8.93
C ALA A 132 -21.38 -0.11 7.73
N ASP A 133 -20.67 -0.70 6.78
CA ASP A 133 -21.24 -1.32 5.57
C ASP A 133 -22.11 -2.54 5.92
N MET A 134 -21.61 -3.42 6.80
CA MET A 134 -22.37 -4.56 7.31
C MET A 134 -23.67 -4.13 8.01
N SER A 135 -23.68 -2.96 8.66
CA SER A 135 -24.84 -2.47 9.41
C SER A 135 -26.02 -2.01 8.53
N ARG A 136 -25.86 -1.96 7.19
CA ARG A 136 -26.86 -1.48 6.20
C ARG A 136 -27.44 -0.07 6.49
N ARG A 137 -26.87 0.67 7.44
CA ARG A 137 -27.23 2.05 7.71
C ARG A 137 -26.54 2.92 6.68
N LYS A 138 -27.30 3.43 5.69
CA LYS A 138 -26.85 4.37 4.65
C LYS A 138 -26.13 5.63 5.18
N LEU A 139 -26.14 5.88 6.49
CA LEU A 139 -25.49 6.99 7.17
C LEU A 139 -24.05 6.69 7.64
N GLY A 140 -23.59 5.43 7.59
CA GLY A 140 -22.38 5.00 8.26
C GLY A 140 -21.09 5.67 7.76
N ILE A 141 -20.95 5.86 6.45
CA ILE A 141 -19.71 6.41 5.87
C ILE A 141 -19.64 7.94 6.04
N SER A 142 -20.77 8.64 5.96
CA SER A 142 -20.83 10.09 6.20
C SER A 142 -20.35 10.46 7.60
N LEU A 143 -20.56 9.58 8.59
CA LEU A 143 -20.15 9.80 9.98
C LEU A 143 -18.61 9.82 10.13
N PHE A 144 -17.90 9.09 9.28
CA PHE A 144 -16.45 8.98 9.32
C PHE A 144 -15.75 9.87 8.28
N LYS A 145 -16.48 10.70 7.51
CA LYS A 145 -15.89 11.52 6.43
C LYS A 145 -14.67 12.32 6.89
N LYS A 146 -14.75 12.97 8.06
CA LYS A 146 -13.64 13.77 8.60
C LYS A 146 -12.39 12.91 8.86
N GLU A 147 -12.55 11.79 9.57
CA GLU A 147 -11.47 10.86 9.88
C GLU A 147 -10.87 10.24 8.60
N ILE A 148 -11.71 9.92 7.61
CA ILE A 148 -11.27 9.42 6.29
C ILE A 148 -10.38 10.46 5.60
N MET A 149 -10.79 11.72 5.58
CA MET A 149 -10.02 12.79 4.93
C MET A 149 -8.73 13.09 5.67
N GLU A 150 -8.71 13.05 7.00
CA GLU A 150 -7.49 13.20 7.80
C GLU A 150 -6.47 12.09 7.48
N VAL A 151 -6.90 10.83 7.49
CA VAL A 151 -6.02 9.70 7.13
C VAL A 151 -5.58 9.77 5.67
N SER A 152 -6.48 10.18 4.77
CA SER A 152 -6.16 10.40 3.37
C SER A 152 -5.07 11.46 3.19
N HIS A 153 -5.15 12.57 3.91
CA HIS A 153 -4.16 13.65 3.85
C HIS A 153 -2.80 13.19 4.37
N GLU A 154 -2.75 12.45 5.48
CA GLU A 154 -1.47 11.90 5.99
C GLU A 154 -0.83 10.90 5.01
N CYS A 155 -1.65 10.14 4.28
CA CYS A 155 -1.15 9.29 3.20
C CYS A 155 -0.64 10.08 2.00
N ASP A 156 -1.33 11.16 1.63
CA ASP A 156 -0.92 12.06 0.56
C ASP A 156 0.44 12.69 0.87
N GLU A 157 0.59 13.26 2.06
CA GLU A 157 1.87 13.81 2.53
C GLU A 157 2.99 12.76 2.55
N PHE A 158 2.67 11.51 2.90
CA PHE A 158 3.64 10.43 2.87
C PHE A 158 4.08 10.13 1.43
N LEU A 159 3.14 9.95 0.51
CA LEU A 159 3.42 9.69 -0.91
C LEU A 159 4.16 10.85 -1.58
N GLU A 160 3.79 12.09 -1.29
CA GLU A 160 4.45 13.29 -1.81
C GLU A 160 5.92 13.34 -1.38
N ARG A 161 6.20 13.04 -0.09
CA ARG A 161 7.59 12.92 0.37
C ARG A 161 8.37 11.86 -0.41
N LEU A 162 7.74 10.72 -0.73
CA LEU A 162 8.38 9.69 -1.53
C LEU A 162 8.67 10.19 -2.94
N LEU A 163 7.70 10.82 -3.60
CA LEU A 163 7.87 11.34 -4.95
C LEU A 163 9.01 12.37 -5.01
N VAL A 164 9.02 13.34 -4.10
CA VAL A 164 10.07 14.37 -4.01
C VAL A 164 11.45 13.75 -3.75
N GLU A 165 11.54 12.69 -2.95
CA GLU A 165 12.79 11.97 -2.73
C GLU A 165 13.30 11.33 -4.03
N HIS A 166 12.42 10.67 -4.79
CA HIS A 166 12.79 9.99 -6.03
C HIS A 166 13.09 10.95 -7.18
N GLU A 167 12.46 12.12 -7.23
CA GLU A 167 12.80 13.17 -8.20
C GLU A 167 14.19 13.78 -7.96
N LYS A 168 14.65 13.81 -6.70
CA LYS A 168 15.97 14.34 -6.32
C LYS A 168 17.10 13.31 -6.45
N LYS A 169 16.80 12.02 -6.53
CA LYS A 169 17.81 10.97 -6.77
C LYS A 169 18.43 11.19 -8.16
N LEU A 170 19.76 11.34 -8.21
CA LEU A 170 20.53 11.32 -9.46
C LEU A 170 20.41 9.91 -10.06
N LYS A 171 19.95 9.81 -11.31
CA LYS A 171 19.69 8.55 -12.03
C LYS A 171 20.98 7.81 -12.46
N GLU A 172 21.94 7.68 -11.56
CA GLU A 172 23.15 6.90 -11.84
C GLU A 172 22.96 5.48 -11.30
N ASP A 173 22.62 4.56 -12.22
CA ASP A 173 22.76 3.10 -12.12
C ASP A 173 22.17 2.40 -10.87
N GLN A 174 21.15 2.99 -10.23
CA GLN A 174 20.45 2.37 -9.10
C GLN A 174 19.33 1.43 -9.57
N ASP A 175 19.16 0.33 -8.82
CA ASP A 175 18.04 -0.60 -8.97
C ASP A 175 16.71 0.16 -8.81
N LYS A 176 15.85 0.06 -9.82
CA LYS A 176 14.55 0.74 -9.82
C LYS A 176 13.61 0.14 -8.78
N ASP A 177 12.95 1.01 -8.02
CA ASP A 177 11.88 0.62 -7.10
C ASP A 177 10.47 0.90 -7.67
N MET A 178 9.44 0.62 -6.88
CA MET A 178 8.05 0.80 -7.29
C MET A 178 7.73 2.25 -7.72
N ILE A 179 8.29 3.25 -7.03
CA ILE A 179 8.03 4.65 -7.34
C ILE A 179 8.73 5.02 -8.66
N ASP A 180 9.94 4.52 -8.91
CA ASP A 180 10.62 4.69 -10.19
C ASP A 180 9.79 4.10 -11.34
N PHE A 181 9.22 2.91 -11.15
CA PHE A 181 8.34 2.30 -12.16
C PHE A 181 7.11 3.15 -12.43
N LEU A 182 6.49 3.73 -11.40
CA LEU A 182 5.34 4.62 -11.54
C LEU A 182 5.71 5.95 -12.24
N LEU A 183 6.85 6.54 -11.89
CA LEU A 183 7.35 7.75 -12.53
C LEU A 183 7.68 7.52 -14.01
N ASP A 184 8.22 6.36 -14.36
CA ASP A 184 8.45 5.98 -15.76
C ASP A 184 7.13 5.87 -16.54
N VAL A 185 6.05 5.37 -15.92
CA VAL A 185 4.71 5.38 -16.55
C VAL A 185 4.21 6.79 -16.75
N TYR A 186 4.32 7.64 -15.72
CA TYR A 186 3.86 9.02 -15.79
C TYR A 186 4.59 9.83 -16.89
N ARG A 187 5.90 9.58 -17.07
CA ARG A 187 6.73 10.25 -18.08
C ARG A 187 6.53 9.70 -19.49
N ASP A 188 6.02 8.48 -19.62
CA ASP A 188 5.75 7.85 -20.91
C ASP A 188 4.54 8.49 -21.59
N LYS A 189 4.80 9.39 -22.54
CA LYS A 189 3.76 10.07 -23.34
C LYS A 189 2.96 9.13 -24.25
N THR A 190 3.40 7.88 -24.41
CA THR A 190 2.69 6.85 -25.18
C THR A 190 1.84 5.94 -24.30
N ALA A 191 1.96 6.05 -22.97
CA ALA A 191 1.13 5.35 -22.01
C ALA A 191 -0.31 5.86 -22.13
N ARG A 192 -1.10 5.21 -22.98
CA ARG A 192 -2.52 5.50 -23.14
C ARG A 192 -3.25 5.14 -21.85
N VAL A 193 -3.65 6.15 -21.11
CA VAL A 193 -4.86 6.09 -20.28
C VAL A 193 -5.99 6.50 -21.21
N ILE A 194 -6.90 5.58 -21.49
CA ILE A 194 -8.14 5.89 -22.24
C ILE A 194 -9.04 6.71 -21.33
#